data_AF-A0A519L4L7-F1
#
_entry.id   AF-A0A519L4L7-F1
#
_cell.length_a   1.000
_cell.length_b   1.000
_cell.length_c   1.000
_cell.angle_alpha   90.00
_cell.angle_beta   90.00
_cell.angle_gamma   90.00
#
_symmetry.space_group_name_H-M   'P 1'
#
loop_
_entity.id
_entity.type
_entity.pdbx_description
1 polymer ?
#
loop_
_entity_poly.entity_id
_entity_poly.type
_entity_poly.pdbx_seq_one_letter_code
_entity_poly.pdbx_strand_id
1 'polypeptide(L)'
;IEGRPVLLDRAMDADDETLFHLINLAQAPGGAMLMVSRPAPSAWAVELPDLRSRLDAVISVPVEAPDDPVLAAMLEARFAEHGIRPAKDVIPYLLRRIDRSAAAAEAVVERLNALHRPVTRSLAREALEGGEDSGELFD
;
A
#
# COMPACT_ATOMS: atom_id res chain seq x y z
N ILE A 1 -16.64 7.78 -20.93
CA ILE A 1 -15.27 7.74 -20.33
C ILE A 1 -14.30 8.53 -21.18
N GLU A 2 -14.56 8.66 -22.48
CA GLU A 2 -13.78 9.50 -23.40
C GLU A 2 -13.53 10.92 -22.85
N GLY A 3 -12.26 11.35 -22.92
CA GLY A 3 -11.82 12.66 -22.42
C GLY A 3 -11.84 12.82 -20.89
N ARG A 4 -11.90 11.73 -20.11
CA ARG A 4 -11.84 11.77 -18.64
C ARG A 4 -10.65 10.98 -18.11
N PRO A 5 -10.02 11.42 -17.01
CA PRO A 5 -9.04 10.62 -16.29
C PRO A 5 -9.66 9.33 -15.74
N VAL A 6 -8.92 8.23 -15.85
CA VAL A 6 -9.29 6.89 -15.36
C VAL A 6 -8.22 6.38 -14.41
N LEU A 7 -8.63 5.87 -13.25
CA LEU A 7 -7.79 5.08 -12.36
C LEU A 7 -8.21 3.61 -12.51
N LEU A 8 -7.26 2.76 -12.89
CA LEU A 8 -7.43 1.32 -12.86
C LEU A 8 -6.58 0.74 -11.72
N ASP A 9 -7.24 0.43 -10.62
CA ASP A 9 -6.62 -0.30 -9.51
C ASP A 9 -6.57 -1.79 -9.83
N ARG A 10 -5.50 -2.47 -9.38
CA ARG A 10 -5.17 -3.86 -9.74
C ARG A 10 -5.25 -4.11 -11.24
N ALA A 11 -4.59 -3.24 -12.02
CA ALA A 11 -4.66 -3.22 -13.47
C ALA A 11 -4.21 -4.52 -14.16
N MET A 12 -3.39 -5.34 -13.50
CA MET A 12 -2.97 -6.67 -13.99
C MET A 12 -4.11 -7.71 -14.00
N ASP A 13 -5.19 -7.48 -13.27
CA ASP A 13 -6.34 -8.39 -13.20
C ASP A 13 -7.33 -8.16 -14.37
N ALA A 14 -7.13 -7.10 -15.17
CA ALA A 14 -7.97 -6.78 -16.31
C ALA A 14 -7.66 -7.68 -17.51
N ASP A 15 -8.67 -8.01 -18.32
CA ASP A 15 -8.46 -8.71 -19.57
C ASP A 15 -7.75 -7.82 -20.60
N ASP A 16 -6.94 -8.45 -21.45
CA ASP A 16 -6.10 -7.77 -22.45
C ASP A 16 -6.90 -6.84 -23.38
N GLU A 17 -8.08 -7.27 -23.84
CA GLU A 17 -8.92 -6.48 -24.76
C GLU A 17 -9.46 -5.23 -24.08
N THR A 18 -10.04 -5.37 -22.89
CA THR A 18 -10.57 -4.25 -22.12
C THR A 18 -9.45 -3.27 -21.75
N LEU A 19 -8.30 -3.77 -21.32
CA LEU A 19 -7.16 -2.93 -20.99
C LEU A 19 -6.66 -2.14 -22.22
N PHE A 20 -6.55 -2.80 -23.36
CA PHE A 20 -6.17 -2.15 -24.61
C PHE A 20 -7.16 -1.04 -24.99
N HIS A 21 -8.46 -1.29 -24.88
CA HIS A 21 -9.49 -0.28 -25.13
C HIS A 21 -9.43 0.88 -24.13
N LEU A 22 -9.19 0.62 -22.85
CA LEU A 22 -9.03 1.67 -21.83
C LEU A 22 -7.82 2.56 -22.10
N ILE A 23 -6.68 1.97 -22.46
CA ILE A 23 -5.47 2.72 -22.84
C ILE A 23 -5.75 3.61 -24.06
N ASN A 24 -6.43 3.08 -25.08
CA ASN A 24 -6.80 3.86 -26.26
C ASN A 24 -7.75 5.02 -25.93
N LEU A 25 -8.77 4.77 -25.11
CA LEU A 25 -9.72 5.81 -24.67
C LEU A 25 -9.03 6.91 -23.87
N ALA A 26 -8.01 6.56 -23.07
CA ALA A 26 -7.24 7.51 -22.27
C ALA A 26 -6.28 8.38 -23.11
N GLN A 27 -5.95 7.98 -24.34
CA GLN A 27 -5.14 8.78 -25.26
C GLN A 27 -5.95 9.85 -26.01
N ALA A 28 -7.29 9.81 -25.92
CA ALA A 28 -8.13 10.86 -26.48
C ALA A 28 -7.83 12.21 -25.80
N PRO A 29 -8.01 13.35 -26.49
CA PRO A 29 -7.79 14.67 -25.90
C PRO A 29 -8.53 14.86 -24.57
N GLY A 30 -7.83 15.27 -23.52
CA GLY A 30 -8.36 15.42 -22.15
C GLY A 30 -8.41 14.12 -21.34
N GLY A 31 -8.05 12.97 -21.93
CA GLY A 31 -7.91 11.69 -21.26
C GLY A 31 -6.59 11.58 -20.49
N ALA A 32 -6.61 10.75 -19.45
CA ALA A 32 -5.43 10.31 -18.72
C ALA A 32 -5.72 8.94 -18.09
N MET A 33 -4.69 8.13 -17.86
CA MET A 33 -4.83 6.84 -17.17
C MET A 33 -3.75 6.69 -16.11
N LEU A 34 -4.16 6.29 -14.91
CA LEU A 34 -3.28 5.81 -13.86
C LEU A 34 -3.56 4.33 -13.65
N MET A 35 -2.52 3.50 -13.72
CA MET A 35 -2.59 2.07 -13.45
C MET A 35 -1.84 1.75 -12.17
N VAL A 36 -2.46 0.96 -11.30
CA VAL A 36 -1.83 0.46 -10.07
C VAL A 36 -1.69 -1.06 -10.19
N SER A 37 -0.49 -1.56 -9.91
CA SER A 37 -0.15 -2.98 -10.04
C SER A 37 1.03 -3.32 -9.14
N ARG A 38 1.26 -4.61 -8.91
CA ARG A 38 2.42 -5.11 -8.16
C ARG A 38 3.68 -5.15 -9.06
N PRO A 39 3.71 -5.95 -10.14
CA PRO A 39 4.77 -5.85 -11.13
C PRO A 39 4.53 -4.67 -12.07
N ALA A 40 5.60 -4.06 -12.58
CA ALA A 40 5.50 -3.03 -13.60
C ALA A 40 4.78 -3.57 -14.87
N PRO A 41 3.99 -2.75 -15.58
CA PRO A 41 3.30 -3.12 -16.84
C PRO A 41 4.15 -3.88 -17.86
N SER A 42 5.42 -3.49 -18.04
CA SER A 42 6.34 -4.15 -18.99
C SER A 42 6.65 -5.61 -18.63
N ALA A 43 6.48 -6.01 -17.37
CA ALA A 43 6.72 -7.37 -16.90
C ALA A 43 5.48 -8.29 -16.99
N TRP A 44 4.32 -7.80 -17.45
CA TRP A 44 3.10 -8.59 -17.47
C TRP A 44 3.12 -9.65 -18.56
N ALA A 45 2.51 -10.80 -18.32
CA ALA A 45 2.22 -11.75 -19.40
C ALA A 45 0.92 -11.32 -20.08
N VAL A 46 1.01 -10.90 -21.34
CA VAL A 46 -0.13 -10.51 -22.18
C VAL A 46 0.01 -11.22 -23.53
N GLU A 47 -1.11 -11.63 -24.10
CA GLU A 47 -1.19 -12.36 -25.36
C GLU A 47 -1.31 -11.42 -26.55
N LEU A 48 -1.93 -10.25 -26.36
CA LEU A 48 -2.18 -9.27 -27.43
C LEU A 48 -0.90 -8.46 -27.77
N PRO A 49 -0.32 -8.58 -28.99
CA PRO A 49 0.91 -7.88 -29.35
C PRO A 49 0.80 -6.35 -29.32
N ASP A 50 -0.36 -5.81 -29.68
CA ASP A 50 -0.60 -4.37 -29.64
C ASP A 50 -0.58 -3.86 -28.19
N LEU A 51 -1.19 -4.60 -27.25
CA LEU A 51 -1.16 -4.26 -25.84
C LEU A 51 0.27 -4.30 -25.27
N ARG A 52 1.07 -5.33 -25.63
CA ARG A 52 2.48 -5.42 -25.24
C ARG A 52 3.23 -4.13 -25.52
N SER A 53 3.13 -3.64 -26.76
CA SER A 53 3.81 -2.40 -27.17
C SER A 53 3.36 -1.18 -26.36
N ARG A 54 2.09 -1.13 -25.95
CA ARG A 54 1.55 -0.05 -25.12
C ARG A 54 2.07 -0.13 -23.68
N LEU A 55 2.07 -1.33 -23.08
CA LEU A 55 2.57 -1.52 -21.72
C LEU A 55 4.06 -1.20 -21.60
N ASP A 56 4.85 -1.54 -22.63
CA ASP A 56 6.27 -1.18 -22.69
C ASP A 56 6.50 0.33 -22.82
N ALA A 57 5.54 1.07 -23.38
CA ALA A 57 5.59 2.52 -23.52
C ALA A 57 5.06 3.29 -22.30
N VAL A 58 4.47 2.61 -21.32
CA VAL A 58 3.91 3.26 -20.12
C VAL A 58 5.03 3.67 -19.17
N ILE A 59 4.99 4.93 -18.73
CA ILE A 59 5.85 5.44 -17.67
C ILE A 59 5.45 4.78 -16.36
N SER A 60 6.38 4.03 -15.77
CA SER A 60 6.18 3.33 -14.50
C SER A 60 7.01 3.98 -13.40
N VAL A 61 6.37 4.30 -12.27
CA VAL A 61 7.04 4.81 -11.08
C VAL A 61 6.91 3.75 -9.98
N PRO A 62 8.01 3.08 -9.57
CA PRO A 62 7.94 2.11 -8.50
C PRO A 62 7.65 2.79 -7.16
N VAL A 63 6.83 2.16 -6.33
CA VAL A 63 6.61 2.55 -4.94
C VAL A 63 7.38 1.59 -4.07
N GLU A 64 8.42 2.08 -3.42
CA GLU A 64 9.27 1.30 -2.52
C GLU A 64 8.62 1.14 -1.14
N ALA A 65 9.11 0.17 -0.38
CA ALA A 65 8.76 0.08 1.03
C ALA A 65 9.19 1.38 1.75
N PRO A 66 8.39 1.86 2.72
CA PRO A 66 8.74 3.07 3.47
C PRO A 66 10.07 2.89 4.19
N ASP A 67 10.91 3.90 4.10
CA ASP A 67 12.09 4.03 4.94
C ASP A 67 11.69 4.45 6.37
N ASP A 68 12.66 4.51 7.28
CA ASP A 68 12.40 4.80 8.69
C ASP A 68 11.70 6.17 8.89
N PRO A 69 12.10 7.28 8.22
CA PRO A 69 11.37 8.55 8.29
C PRO A 69 9.92 8.47 7.81
N VAL A 70 9.65 7.81 6.67
CA VAL A 70 8.29 7.67 6.15
C VAL A 70 7.45 6.80 7.07
N LEU A 71 7.99 5.67 7.55
CA LEU A 71 7.29 4.78 8.46
C LEU A 71 7.00 5.46 9.82
N ALA A 72 7.92 6.29 10.31
CA ALA A 72 7.70 7.10 11.50
C ALA A 72 6.55 8.08 11.30
N ALA A 73 6.54 8.81 10.18
CA ALA A 73 5.46 9.74 9.85
C ALA A 73 4.11 9.03 9.69
N MET A 74 4.09 7.81 9.11
CA MET A 74 2.89 6.98 9.04
C MET A 74 2.37 6.62 10.44
N LEU A 75 3.25 6.15 11.34
CA LEU A 75 2.88 5.85 12.73
C LEU A 75 2.37 7.09 13.47
N GLU A 76 3.03 8.23 13.32
CA GLU A 76 2.60 9.51 13.92
C GLU A 76 1.22 9.92 13.41
N ALA A 77 0.98 9.86 12.10
CA ALA A 77 -0.29 10.20 11.49
C ALA A 77 -1.41 9.28 12.00
N ARG A 78 -1.18 7.96 12.02
CA ARG A 78 -2.17 7.00 12.53
C ARG A 78 -2.46 7.21 14.02
N PHE A 79 -1.44 7.41 14.86
CA PHE A 79 -1.69 7.74 16.27
C PHE A 79 -2.50 9.03 16.43
N ALA A 80 -2.22 10.05 15.62
CA ALA A 80 -2.96 11.31 15.64
C ALA A 80 -4.42 11.15 15.19
N GLU A 81 -4.72 10.31 14.20
CA GLU A 81 -6.08 9.97 13.77
C GLU A 81 -6.92 9.38 14.90
N HIS A 82 -6.32 8.62 15.82
CA HIS A 82 -6.97 8.09 17.02
C HIS A 82 -6.86 9.01 18.25
N GLY A 83 -6.28 10.21 18.11
CA GLY A 83 -6.06 11.13 19.24
C GLY A 83 -5.05 10.62 20.28
N ILE A 84 -4.22 9.64 19.92
CA ILE A 84 -3.23 9.02 20.80
C ILE A 84 -1.94 9.84 20.74
N ARG A 85 -1.38 10.13 21.93
CA ARG A 85 -0.02 10.67 22.07
C ARG A 85 0.87 9.59 22.68
N PRO A 86 1.64 8.83 21.88
CA PRO A 86 2.47 7.75 22.41
C PRO A 86 3.65 8.30 23.22
N ALA A 87 4.20 7.49 24.13
CA ALA A 87 5.47 7.81 24.78
C ALA A 87 6.60 7.93 23.75
N LYS A 88 7.59 8.79 24.04
CA LYS A 88 8.66 9.16 23.09
C LYS A 88 9.46 7.99 22.51
N ASP A 89 9.52 6.87 23.22
CA ASP A 89 10.28 5.70 22.84
C ASP A 89 9.47 4.62 22.10
N VAL A 90 8.15 4.81 21.95
CA VAL A 90 7.27 3.85 21.26
C VAL A 90 7.55 3.79 19.77
N ILE A 91 7.57 4.93 19.08
CA ILE A 91 7.80 4.94 17.62
C ILE A 91 9.18 4.36 17.29
N PRO A 92 10.30 4.79 17.93
CA PRO A 92 11.60 4.16 17.73
C PRO A 92 11.63 2.65 18.04
N TYR A 93 10.80 2.19 18.99
CA TYR A 93 10.68 0.78 19.32
C TYR A 93 9.95 -0.01 18.22
N LEU A 94 8.86 0.54 17.69
CA LEU A 94 8.03 -0.05 16.64
C LEU A 94 8.78 -0.12 15.30
N LEU A 95 9.47 0.95 14.90
CA LEU A 95 10.26 1.00 13.66
C LEU A 95 11.25 -0.17 13.50
N ARG A 96 11.75 -0.71 14.63
CA ARG A 96 12.71 -1.81 14.63
C ARG A 96 12.08 -3.21 14.60
N ARG A 97 10.74 -3.31 14.67
CA ARG A 97 10.04 -4.57 14.96
C ARG A 97 8.83 -4.85 14.09
N ILE A 98 8.24 -3.82 13.49
CA ILE A 98 7.16 -4.02 12.53
C ILE A 98 7.73 -4.12 11.12
N ASP A 99 7.00 -4.78 10.22
CA ASP A 99 7.34 -4.78 8.81
C ASP A 99 7.29 -3.35 8.26
N ARG A 100 8.17 -3.08 7.29
CA ARG A 100 8.21 -1.80 6.57
C ARG A 100 7.04 -1.70 5.58
N SER A 101 5.84 -1.49 6.10
CA SER A 101 4.63 -1.32 5.30
C SER A 101 3.60 -0.45 6.02
N ALA A 102 2.77 0.25 5.23
CA ALA A 102 1.65 1.02 5.77
C ALA A 102 0.65 0.12 6.53
N ALA A 103 0.41 -1.10 6.03
CA ALA A 103 -0.50 -2.06 6.66
C ALA A 103 -0.02 -2.49 8.05
N ALA A 104 1.29 -2.73 8.23
CA ALA A 104 1.86 -3.07 9.54
C ALA A 104 1.78 -1.89 10.54
N ALA A 105 2.03 -0.66 10.06
CA ALA A 105 1.89 0.55 10.87
C ALA A 105 0.43 0.75 11.34
N GLU A 106 -0.53 0.54 10.45
CA GLU A 106 -1.96 0.60 10.77
C GLU A 106 -2.36 -0.49 11.76
N ALA A 107 -2.01 -1.75 11.48
CA ALA A 107 -2.36 -2.88 12.33
C ALA A 107 -1.83 -2.76 13.77
N VAL A 108 -0.59 -2.27 13.95
CA VAL A 108 -0.04 -2.11 15.30
C VAL A 108 -0.70 -0.96 16.06
N VAL A 109 -1.03 0.15 15.38
CA VAL A 109 -1.73 1.28 16.01
C VAL A 109 -3.15 0.90 16.38
N GLU A 110 -3.87 0.19 15.51
CA GLU A 110 -5.22 -0.30 15.80
C GLU A 110 -5.23 -1.26 16.99
N ARG A 111 -4.28 -2.20 17.04
CA ARG A 111 -4.12 -3.10 18.18
C ARG A 111 -3.86 -2.34 19.48
N LEU A 112 -2.99 -1.32 19.46
CA LEU A 112 -2.70 -0.50 20.62
C LEU A 112 -3.90 0.35 21.06
N ASN A 113 -4.64 0.91 20.10
CA ASN A 113 -5.84 1.70 20.34
C ASN A 113 -6.92 0.86 21.02
N ALA A 114 -7.12 -0.38 20.58
CA ALA A 114 -8.10 -1.31 21.13
C ALA A 114 -7.85 -1.68 22.61
N LEU A 115 -6.62 -1.51 23.12
CA LEU A 115 -6.29 -1.78 24.52
C LEU A 115 -6.77 -0.67 25.47
N HIS A 116 -7.19 0.49 24.97
CA HIS A 116 -7.69 1.63 25.75
C HIS A 116 -6.79 2.02 26.93
N ARG A 117 -5.47 1.85 26.77
CA ARG A 117 -4.44 2.13 27.78
C ARG A 117 -3.43 3.15 27.23
N PRO A 118 -2.74 3.91 28.09
CA PRO A 118 -1.67 4.79 27.64
C PRO A 118 -0.63 4.03 26.82
N VAL A 119 -0.35 4.52 25.61
CA VAL A 119 0.58 3.87 24.69
C VAL A 119 2.03 4.12 25.15
N THR A 120 2.57 3.13 25.87
CA THR A 120 3.96 3.07 26.33
C THR A 120 4.72 1.99 25.58
N ARG A 121 6.06 2.00 25.69
CA ARG A 121 6.88 0.93 25.13
C ARG A 121 6.54 -0.46 25.69
N SER A 122 6.13 -0.56 26.95
CA SER A 122 5.70 -1.84 27.53
C SER A 122 4.40 -2.35 26.91
N LEU A 123 3.44 -1.45 26.63
CA LEU A 123 2.21 -1.80 25.94
C LEU A 123 2.47 -2.17 24.47
N ALA A 124 3.37 -1.44 23.79
CA ALA A 124 3.83 -1.79 22.45
C ALA A 124 4.47 -3.17 22.39
N ARG A 125 5.25 -3.54 23.41
CA ARG A 125 5.80 -4.89 23.53
C ARG A 125 4.69 -5.94 23.71
N GLU A 126 3.79 -5.72 24.65
CA GLU A 126 2.63 -6.60 24.91
C GLU A 126 1.79 -6.81 23.64
N ALA A 127 1.53 -5.74 22.88
CA ALA A 127 0.75 -5.78 21.64
C ALA A 127 1.44 -6.59 20.52
N LEU A 128 2.78 -6.53 20.42
CA LEU A 128 3.53 -7.30 19.42
C LEU A 128 3.66 -8.78 19.84
N GLU A 129 3.95 -9.06 21.11
CA GLU A 129 4.08 -10.43 21.62
C GLU A 129 2.73 -11.17 21.62
N GLY A 130 1.62 -10.48 21.92
CA GLY A 130 0.27 -11.06 21.85
C GLY A 130 -0.27 -11.26 20.42
N GLY A 131 0.53 -11.00 19.38
CA GLY A 131 0.17 -11.24 17.98
C GLY A 131 0.77 -12.52 17.38
N GLU A 132 1.82 -13.07 17.99
CA GLU A 132 2.51 -14.28 17.48
C GLU A 132 1.66 -15.56 17.64
N ASP A 133 0.72 -15.61 18.61
CA ASP A 133 -0.16 -16.77 18.83
C ASP A 133 -1.34 -16.90 17.84
N SER A 134 -1.59 -15.92 16.97
CA SER A 134 -2.74 -15.92 16.06
C SER A 134 -2.40 -16.26 14.59
N GLY A 135 -1.12 -16.52 14.29
CA GLY A 135 -0.63 -16.80 12.93
C GLY A 135 -0.64 -18.27 12.50
N GLU A 136 -0.82 -19.22 13.43
CA GLU A 136 -0.88 -20.66 13.13
C GLU A 136 -2.32 -21.20 13.20
N LEU A 137 -3.20 -20.76 12.30
CA LEU A 137 -4.52 -21.40 12.17
C LEU A 137 -5.20 -21.14 10.82
N PHE A 138 -4.46 -21.29 9.72
CA PHE A 138 -5.05 -21.61 8.40
C PHE A 138 -4.04 -22.46 7.61
N ASP A 139 -4.16 -23.78 7.78
CA ASP A 139 -3.83 -24.79 6.75
C ASP A 139 -5.08 -25.03 5.87
#